data_AF-A0A2M7IKL9-F1
#
_entry.id   AF-A0A2M7IKL9-F1
#
_cell.length_a   1.000
_cell.length_b   1.000
_cell.length_c   1.000
_cell.angle_alpha   90.00
_cell.angle_beta   90.00
_cell.angle_gamma   90.00
#
_symmetry.space_group_name_H-M   'P 1'
#
loop_
_entity.id
_entity.type
_entity.pdbx_description
1 polymer ?
#
loop_
_entity_poly.entity_id
_entity_poly.type
_entity_poly.pdbx_seq_one_letter_code
_entity_poly.pdbx_strand_id
1 'polypeptide(L)'
;MQKSDFKKITGYLWEIPKSFRSDMQVPARIYASEEILGDVEEDAIKQVINVATLPGIVKYSLAMPDIHTGYGFVIGGVAATNFPEGMISPGGIGYDQNCLSGDTKVLHSLGYYLPMKSLEKKDREEIKCVDFKKDKIENSIPFNFLRKETPSILKITTKTRREIKATPEHPFYTPEGMVELRKLNLRDKIAIYSFEGVSYKKPLNRVIIDEKDVRGVLKKAGIK
;
A
#
# COMPACT_ATOMS: atom_id res chain seq x y z
N MET A 1 -20.50 -6.93 25.19
CA MET A 1 -21.66 -6.56 24.34
C MET A 1 -22.84 -7.48 24.61
N GLN A 2 -24.07 -7.06 24.34
CA GLN A 2 -25.29 -7.88 24.46
C GLN A 2 -26.00 -8.03 23.11
N LYS A 3 -26.76 -9.12 22.93
CA LYS A 3 -27.51 -9.37 21.68
C LYS A 3 -28.55 -8.27 21.40
N SER A 4 -29.05 -7.59 22.43
CA SER A 4 -29.95 -6.43 22.33
C SER A 4 -29.32 -5.23 21.62
N ASP A 5 -27.99 -5.17 21.56
CA ASP A 5 -27.25 -4.09 20.88
C ASP A 5 -27.37 -4.20 19.35
N PHE A 6 -27.81 -5.37 18.85
CA PHE A 6 -28.01 -5.63 17.44
C PHE A 6 -29.49 -5.53 17.07
N LYS A 7 -29.75 -4.80 15.99
CA LYS A 7 -31.01 -4.83 15.26
C LYS A 7 -30.92 -5.87 14.14
N LYS A 8 -31.73 -6.92 14.22
CA LYS A 8 -31.88 -7.89 13.12
C LYS A 8 -32.61 -7.22 11.96
N ILE A 9 -31.96 -7.07 10.81
CA ILE A 9 -32.54 -6.48 9.60
C ILE A 9 -33.15 -7.58 8.73
N THR A 10 -32.44 -8.70 8.56
CA THR A 10 -32.92 -9.91 7.87
C THR A 10 -32.46 -11.16 8.62
N GLY A 11 -32.78 -12.35 8.09
CA GLY A 11 -32.27 -13.62 8.62
C GLY A 11 -30.73 -13.73 8.67
N TYR A 12 -30.02 -12.92 7.87
CA TYR A 12 -28.57 -12.99 7.71
C TYR A 12 -27.87 -11.63 7.82
N LEU A 13 -28.56 -10.61 8.32
CA LEU A 13 -28.01 -9.25 8.43
C LEU A 13 -28.39 -8.62 9.76
N TRP A 14 -27.37 -8.20 10.49
CA TRP A 14 -27.47 -7.58 11.80
C TRP A 14 -26.83 -6.20 11.76
N GLU A 15 -27.47 -5.23 12.41
CA GLU A 15 -27.04 -3.84 12.43
C GLU A 15 -26.82 -3.37 13.86
N ILE A 16 -25.66 -2.79 14.14
CA ILE A 16 -25.41 -2.01 15.34
C ILE A 16 -25.71 -0.56 14.98
N PRO A 17 -26.76 0.06 15.59
CA PRO A 17 -27.20 1.38 15.19
C PRO A 17 -26.12 2.41 15.47
N LYS A 18 -26.06 3.48 14.66
CA LYS A 18 -25.14 4.62 14.88
C LYS A 18 -25.22 5.18 16.31
N SER A 19 -26.41 5.16 16.91
CA SER A 19 -26.65 5.64 18.28
C SER A 19 -25.98 4.79 19.37
N PHE A 20 -25.45 3.61 19.03
CA PHE A 20 -24.77 2.74 19.98
C PHE A 20 -23.53 3.41 20.59
N ARG A 21 -22.77 4.19 19.80
CA ARG A 21 -21.61 4.95 20.27
C ARG A 21 -21.58 6.32 19.59
N SER A 22 -21.42 7.39 20.39
CA SER A 22 -21.61 8.78 19.96
C SER A 22 -20.65 9.27 18.86
N ASP A 23 -19.50 8.61 18.71
CA ASP A 23 -18.47 8.92 17.71
C ASP A 23 -18.65 8.18 16.38
N MET A 24 -19.58 7.23 16.29
CA MET A 24 -19.92 6.54 15.05
C MET A 24 -20.47 7.53 14.04
N GLN A 25 -19.94 7.53 12.83
CA GLN A 25 -20.41 8.36 11.73
C GLN A 25 -21.57 7.67 11.00
N VAL A 26 -21.52 6.34 10.91
CA VAL A 26 -22.48 5.45 10.25
C VAL A 26 -22.80 4.24 11.15
N PRO A 27 -23.90 3.50 10.90
CA PRO A 27 -24.14 2.20 11.54
C PRO A 27 -23.10 1.15 11.13
N ALA A 28 -22.92 0.12 11.96
CA ALA A 28 -22.12 -1.06 11.63
C ALA A 28 -23.05 -2.23 11.25
N ARG A 29 -22.67 -3.03 10.26
CA ARG A 29 -23.46 -4.19 9.80
C ARG A 29 -22.61 -5.43 9.66
N ILE A 30 -23.15 -6.56 10.09
CA ILE A 30 -22.52 -7.87 10.01
C ILE A 30 -23.46 -8.79 9.25
N TYR A 31 -22.97 -9.36 8.15
CA TYR A 31 -23.65 -10.43 7.43
C TYR A 31 -23.30 -11.75 8.11
N ALA A 32 -24.25 -12.37 8.78
CA ALA A 32 -24.04 -13.63 9.50
C ALA A 32 -25.38 -14.31 9.77
N SER A 33 -25.40 -15.65 9.77
CA SER A 33 -26.49 -16.38 10.42
C SER A 33 -26.47 -16.11 11.93
N GLU A 34 -27.53 -16.47 12.63
CA GLU A 34 -27.59 -16.28 14.09
C GLU A 34 -26.55 -17.12 14.84
N GLU A 35 -26.23 -18.30 14.32
CA GLU A 35 -25.18 -19.18 14.81
C GLU A 35 -23.80 -18.54 14.60
N ILE A 36 -23.49 -18.12 13.36
CA ILE A 36 -22.21 -17.45 13.04
C ILE A 36 -22.04 -16.20 13.90
N LEU A 37 -23.09 -15.37 14.06
CA LEU A 37 -23.01 -14.17 14.89
C LEU A 37 -22.68 -14.50 16.36
N GLY A 38 -23.15 -15.64 16.86
CA GLY A 38 -22.84 -16.13 18.21
C GLY A 38 -21.37 -16.51 18.40
N ASP A 39 -20.70 -16.90 17.32
CA ASP A 39 -19.29 -17.32 17.32
C ASP A 39 -18.31 -16.17 17.03
N VAL A 40 -18.80 -15.00 16.61
CA VAL A 40 -17.93 -13.85 16.32
C VAL A 40 -17.28 -13.33 17.60
N GLU A 41 -15.95 -13.19 17.56
CA GLU A 41 -15.15 -12.62 18.64
C GLU A 41 -15.61 -11.19 19.01
N GLU A 42 -15.68 -10.88 20.31
CA GLU A 42 -16.09 -9.55 20.76
C GLU A 42 -15.17 -8.45 20.20
N ASP A 43 -13.87 -8.74 20.09
CA ASP A 43 -12.88 -7.80 19.55
C ASP A 43 -13.07 -7.53 18.06
N ALA A 44 -13.48 -8.53 17.28
CA ALA A 44 -13.85 -8.33 15.89
C ALA A 44 -15.06 -7.36 15.79
N ILE A 45 -16.07 -7.53 16.65
CA ILE A 45 -17.23 -6.63 16.59
C ILE A 45 -16.85 -5.21 17.02
N LYS A 46 -16.00 -5.05 18.04
CA LYS A 46 -15.43 -3.75 18.42
C LYS A 46 -14.69 -3.11 17.23
N GLN A 47 -13.96 -3.88 16.44
CA GLN A 47 -13.28 -3.37 15.24
C GLN A 47 -14.28 -2.88 14.18
N VAL A 48 -15.37 -3.59 13.91
CA VAL A 48 -16.42 -3.10 12.99
C VAL A 48 -17.02 -1.77 13.47
N ILE A 49 -17.28 -1.64 14.78
CA ILE A 49 -17.77 -0.40 15.41
C ILE A 49 -16.71 0.71 15.28
N ASN A 50 -15.43 0.41 15.50
CA ASN A 50 -14.34 1.37 15.35
C ASN A 50 -14.21 1.89 13.92
N VAL A 51 -14.31 1.00 12.92
CA VAL A 51 -14.31 1.41 11.51
C VAL A 51 -15.48 2.35 11.20
N ALA A 52 -16.62 2.19 11.88
CA ALA A 52 -17.78 3.05 11.72
C ALA A 52 -17.56 4.51 12.19
N THR A 53 -16.47 4.83 12.89
CA THR A 53 -16.12 6.20 13.31
C THR A 53 -15.23 6.93 12.32
N LEU A 54 -14.74 6.26 11.27
CA LEU A 54 -13.78 6.85 10.35
C LEU A 54 -14.34 8.10 9.65
N PRO A 55 -13.60 9.22 9.65
CA PRO A 55 -13.97 10.40 8.90
C PRO A 55 -14.21 10.09 7.41
N GLY A 56 -15.38 10.51 6.93
CA GLY A 56 -15.80 10.31 5.54
C GLY A 56 -16.28 8.91 5.19
N ILE A 57 -16.42 7.97 6.14
CA ILE A 57 -17.01 6.65 5.86
C ILE A 57 -18.45 6.79 5.34
N VAL A 58 -18.80 6.00 4.32
CA VAL A 58 -20.10 6.08 3.65
C VAL A 58 -21.00 4.90 4.00
N LYS A 59 -22.28 5.21 4.26
CA LYS A 59 -23.39 4.29 4.52
C LYS A 59 -23.22 3.40 5.76
N TYR A 60 -22.23 2.49 5.78
CA TYR A 60 -22.04 1.49 6.83
C TYR A 60 -20.56 1.06 6.95
N SER A 61 -20.16 0.65 8.14
CA SER A 61 -19.03 -0.27 8.33
C SER A 61 -19.55 -1.70 8.17
N LEU A 62 -19.03 -2.47 7.22
CA LEU A 62 -19.53 -3.81 6.92
C LEU A 62 -18.54 -4.89 7.37
N ALA A 63 -19.07 -6.03 7.77
CA ALA A 63 -18.31 -7.27 7.90
C ALA A 63 -19.05 -8.44 7.25
N MET A 64 -18.27 -9.29 6.58
CA MET A 64 -18.72 -10.49 5.89
C MET A 64 -18.86 -11.68 6.85
N PRO A 65 -19.50 -12.81 6.43
CA PRO A 65 -19.74 -13.96 7.31
C PRO A 65 -18.48 -14.66 7.85
N ASP A 66 -17.31 -14.41 7.24
CA ASP A 66 -16.00 -14.91 7.65
C ASP A 66 -15.25 -13.93 8.58
N ILE A 67 -15.96 -12.96 9.18
CA ILE A 67 -15.43 -11.98 10.13
C ILE A 67 -14.62 -12.64 11.24
N HIS A 68 -13.41 -12.12 11.46
CA HIS A 68 -12.60 -12.42 12.63
C HIS A 68 -11.64 -11.25 12.92
N THR A 69 -11.02 -11.27 14.09
CA THR A 69 -10.16 -10.17 14.56
C THR A 69 -8.99 -9.93 13.60
N GLY A 70 -8.84 -8.69 13.14
CA GLY A 70 -7.72 -8.24 12.30
C GLY A 70 -6.88 -7.16 12.97
N TYR A 71 -6.21 -6.31 12.18
CA TYR A 71 -5.40 -5.20 12.69
C TYR A 71 -6.10 -3.85 12.44
N GLY A 72 -6.80 -3.36 13.47
CA GLY A 72 -7.60 -2.13 13.40
C GLY A 72 -8.93 -2.33 12.68
N PHE A 73 -8.93 -2.98 11.52
CA PHE A 73 -10.09 -3.51 10.83
C PHE A 73 -10.19 -5.01 11.06
N VAL A 74 -11.40 -5.55 10.94
CA VAL A 74 -11.61 -7.00 10.87
C VAL A 74 -11.14 -7.56 9.53
N ILE A 75 -10.70 -8.81 9.53
CA ILE A 75 -10.64 -9.58 8.28
C ILE A 75 -12.08 -9.86 7.84
N GLY A 76 -12.35 -9.79 6.54
CA GLY A 76 -13.71 -9.79 5.99
C GLY A 76 -14.44 -8.45 6.14
N GLY A 77 -13.74 -7.37 6.53
CA GLY A 77 -14.30 -6.03 6.66
C GLY A 77 -14.37 -5.27 5.34
N VAL A 78 -15.42 -4.46 5.15
CA VAL A 78 -15.54 -3.54 4.02
C VAL A 78 -15.96 -2.16 4.53
N ALA A 79 -15.17 -1.15 4.18
CA ALA A 79 -15.52 0.25 4.40
C ALA A 79 -15.17 1.07 3.15
N ALA A 80 -16.11 1.88 2.71
CA ALA A 80 -15.86 2.89 1.69
C ALA A 80 -15.78 4.25 2.37
N THR A 81 -14.84 5.09 1.95
CA THR A 81 -14.68 6.47 2.43
C THR A 81 -14.76 7.44 1.25
N ASN A 82 -15.29 8.64 1.48
CA ASN A 82 -15.42 9.68 0.47
C ASN A 82 -14.05 10.16 -0.04
N PHE A 83 -13.98 10.60 -1.29
CA PHE A 83 -12.81 11.27 -1.85
C PHE A 83 -13.20 12.70 -2.23
N PRO A 84 -12.36 13.72 -1.94
CA PRO A 84 -11.01 13.65 -1.37
C PRO A 84 -10.90 13.67 0.17
N GLU A 85 -11.99 13.85 0.91
CA GLU A 85 -11.94 14.17 2.35
C GLU A 85 -11.88 12.96 3.30
N GLY A 86 -12.11 11.75 2.79
CA GLY A 86 -12.15 10.52 3.58
C GLY A 86 -10.77 9.94 3.88
N MET A 87 -10.72 9.07 4.88
CA MET A 87 -9.47 8.45 5.31
C MET A 87 -9.13 7.18 4.53
N ILE A 88 -7.83 6.96 4.37
CA ILE A 88 -7.24 5.66 4.01
C ILE A 88 -6.57 5.10 5.26
N SER A 89 -6.95 3.89 5.66
CA SER A 89 -6.32 3.17 6.77
C SER A 89 -5.60 1.94 6.22
N PRO A 90 -4.26 1.84 6.32
CA PRO A 90 -3.52 0.65 5.92
C PRO A 90 -4.03 -0.64 6.58
N GLY A 91 -4.47 -0.56 7.84
CA GLY A 91 -5.07 -1.69 8.56
C GLY A 91 -6.34 -2.24 7.90
N GLY A 92 -7.09 -1.40 7.16
CA GLY A 92 -8.27 -1.79 6.39
C GLY A 92 -7.98 -2.39 5.02
N ILE A 93 -6.72 -2.38 4.58
CA ILE A 93 -6.26 -3.07 3.37
C ILE A 93 -5.63 -4.42 3.75
N GLY A 94 -4.94 -4.45 4.89
CA GLY A 94 -4.22 -5.61 5.39
C GLY A 94 -2.72 -5.57 5.08
N TYR A 95 -1.95 -6.31 5.86
CA TYR A 95 -0.48 -6.35 5.78
C TYR A 95 0.05 -7.22 4.63
N ASP A 96 -0.78 -8.13 4.10
CA ASP A 96 -0.39 -9.15 3.13
C ASP A 96 -0.72 -8.72 1.70
N GLN A 97 -0.09 -7.64 1.26
CA GLN A 97 -0.14 -7.25 -0.14
C GLN A 97 1.28 -6.96 -0.62
N ASN A 98 1.75 -7.83 -1.51
CA ASN A 98 2.73 -7.51 -2.53
C ASN A 98 4.04 -6.90 -1.98
N CYS A 99 4.65 -7.56 -1.00
CA CYS A 99 5.87 -7.04 -0.37
C CYS A 99 7.14 -7.40 -1.17
N LEU A 100 8.03 -6.42 -1.29
CA LEU A 100 9.40 -6.59 -1.81
C LEU A 100 10.40 -6.55 -0.65
N SER A 101 11.57 -7.16 -0.83
CA SER A 101 12.65 -7.05 0.16
C SER A 101 13.18 -5.60 0.23
N GLY A 102 13.57 -5.15 1.43
CA GLY A 102 14.03 -3.76 1.64
C GLY A 102 15.31 -3.37 0.89
N ASP A 103 16.11 -4.33 0.43
CA ASP A 103 17.28 -4.14 -0.45
C ASP A 103 16.91 -3.93 -1.92
N THR A 104 15.62 -4.04 -2.29
CA THR A 104 15.15 -3.79 -3.66
C THR A 104 15.48 -2.38 -4.11
N LYS A 105 16.06 -2.26 -5.31
CA LYS A 105 16.43 -0.97 -5.91
C LYS A 105 15.18 -0.27 -6.43
N VAL A 106 14.96 0.97 -6.00
CA VAL A 106 13.91 1.87 -6.49
C VAL A 106 14.57 3.01 -7.25
N LEU A 107 14.09 3.27 -8.47
CA LEU A 107 14.60 4.33 -9.33
C LEU A 107 14.01 5.68 -8.90
N HIS A 108 14.87 6.64 -8.58
CA HIS A 108 14.51 8.01 -8.30
C HIS A 108 14.27 8.79 -9.61
N SER A 109 13.45 9.83 -9.56
CA SER A 109 13.13 10.69 -10.71
C SER A 109 14.35 11.33 -11.36
N LEU A 110 15.40 11.57 -10.56
CA LEU A 110 16.70 12.11 -10.97
C LEU A 110 17.66 11.06 -11.57
N GLY A 111 17.23 9.81 -11.75
CA GLY A 111 17.98 8.78 -12.47
C GLY A 111 19.05 8.03 -11.65
N TYR A 112 19.11 8.23 -10.34
CA TYR A 112 19.82 7.34 -9.43
C TYR A 112 18.86 6.30 -8.82
N TYR A 113 19.39 5.20 -8.29
CA TYR A 113 18.62 4.26 -7.48
C TYR A 113 19.00 4.30 -6.00
N LEU A 114 18.02 3.98 -5.17
CA LEU A 114 18.14 3.80 -3.73
C LEU A 114 17.55 2.44 -3.32
N PRO A 115 18.10 1.74 -2.32
CA PRO A 115 17.38 0.63 -1.69
C PRO A 115 16.06 1.12 -1.10
N MET A 116 14.97 0.37 -1.27
CA MET A 116 13.64 0.74 -0.81
C MET A 116 13.61 1.12 0.68
N LYS A 117 14.32 0.35 1.53
CA LYS A 117 14.44 0.63 2.98
C LYS A 117 15.08 1.98 3.32
N SER A 118 15.82 2.58 2.40
CA SER A 118 16.46 3.88 2.63
C SER A 118 15.52 5.06 2.40
N LEU A 119 14.40 4.84 1.71
CA LEU A 119 13.39 5.86 1.45
C LEU A 119 12.54 6.16 2.68
N GLU A 120 12.44 5.22 3.65
CA GLU A 120 11.69 5.40 4.90
C GLU A 120 12.14 6.64 5.70
N LYS A 121 13.41 7.01 5.60
CA LYS A 121 14.01 8.13 6.34
C LYS A 121 14.09 9.42 5.53
N LYS A 122 13.51 9.45 4.33
CA LYS A 122 13.66 10.54 3.37
C LYS A 122 12.29 11.05 2.96
N ASP A 123 11.97 12.25 3.40
CA ASP A 123 10.73 12.91 3.00
C ASP A 123 10.78 13.35 1.54
N ARG A 124 9.66 13.14 0.83
CA ARG A 124 9.38 13.69 -0.50
C ARG A 124 10.37 13.30 -1.61
N GLU A 125 11.03 12.14 -1.51
CA GLU A 125 11.78 11.61 -2.66
C GLU A 125 10.80 11.22 -3.78
N GLU A 126 11.07 11.68 -4.99
CA GLU A 126 10.26 11.34 -6.16
C GLU A 126 10.80 10.07 -6.81
N ILE A 127 9.98 9.03 -6.92
CA ILE A 127 10.34 7.77 -7.54
C ILE A 127 9.65 7.61 -8.90
N LYS A 128 10.22 6.78 -9.76
CA LYS A 128 9.60 6.38 -11.04
C LYS A 128 8.62 5.23 -10.81
N CYS A 129 7.37 5.41 -11.24
CA CYS A 129 6.32 4.40 -11.22
C CYS A 129 5.75 4.21 -12.64
N VAL A 130 5.26 3.00 -12.93
CA VAL A 130 4.59 2.70 -14.21
C VAL A 130 3.08 2.86 -14.02
N ASP A 131 2.46 3.74 -14.80
CA ASP A 131 1.01 3.85 -14.93
C ASP A 131 0.56 2.94 -16.08
N PHE A 132 0.04 1.76 -15.73
CA PHE A 132 -0.44 0.77 -16.70
C PHE A 132 -1.67 1.23 -17.51
N LYS A 133 -2.43 2.24 -17.03
CA LYS A 133 -3.58 2.77 -17.78
C LYS A 133 -3.12 3.72 -18.89
N LYS A 134 -2.09 4.51 -18.63
CA LYS A 134 -1.52 5.47 -19.59
C LYS A 134 -0.38 4.89 -20.42
N ASP A 135 0.11 3.70 -20.06
CA ASP A 135 1.31 3.08 -20.62
C ASP A 135 2.52 4.03 -20.57
N LYS A 136 2.71 4.68 -19.42
CA LYS A 136 3.74 5.71 -19.20
C LYS A 136 4.41 5.56 -17.85
N ILE A 137 5.64 6.08 -17.78
CA ILE A 137 6.38 6.20 -16.52
C ILE A 137 6.16 7.61 -15.98
N GLU A 138 5.65 7.69 -14.75
CA GLU A 138 5.37 8.94 -14.05
C GLU A 138 6.22 9.03 -12.77
N ASN A 139 6.36 10.25 -12.27
CA ASN A 139 6.96 10.46 -10.95
C ASN A 139 5.85 10.29 -9.89
N SER A 140 6.18 9.66 -8.77
CA SER A 140 5.30 9.53 -7.62
C SER A 140 6.09 9.77 -6.35
N ILE A 141 5.42 10.23 -5.30
CA ILE A 141 6.02 10.39 -3.98
C ILE A 141 5.53 9.25 -3.10
N PRO A 142 6.42 8.46 -2.45
CA PRO A 142 6.02 7.50 -1.43
C PRO A 142 5.28 8.21 -0.30
N PHE A 143 4.05 7.78 0.00
CA PHE A 143 3.22 8.40 1.03
C PHE A 143 3.43 7.76 2.41
N ASN A 144 3.59 6.43 2.46
CA ASN A 144 3.77 5.69 3.71
C ASN A 144 4.61 4.42 3.46
N PHE A 145 5.22 3.91 4.52
CA PHE A 145 6.02 2.69 4.49
C PHE A 145 5.43 1.65 5.44
N LEU A 146 5.28 0.43 4.94
CA LEU A 146 4.84 -0.73 5.73
C LEU A 146 5.94 -1.77 5.72
N ARG A 147 6.16 -2.41 6.87
CA ARG A 147 7.11 -3.51 7.01
C ARG A 147 6.44 -4.66 7.76
N LYS A 148 6.72 -5.88 7.29
CA LYS A 148 6.31 -7.14 7.91
C LYS A 148 7.50 -8.10 7.88
N GLU A 149 7.60 -8.93 8.90
CA GLU A 149 8.46 -10.11 8.86
C GLU A 149 7.65 -11.27 8.28
N THR A 150 8.23 -11.98 7.30
CA THR A 150 7.54 -13.06 6.58
C THR A 150 8.37 -14.34 6.67
N PRO A 151 7.72 -15.51 6.88
CA PRO A 151 8.42 -16.78 6.94
C PRO A 151 8.91 -17.27 5.56
N SER A 152 8.33 -16.76 4.47
CA SER A 152 8.63 -17.21 3.11
C SER A 152 8.92 -16.04 2.18
N ILE A 153 10.05 -16.14 1.47
CA ILE A 153 10.49 -15.20 0.44
C ILE A 153 10.94 -16.03 -0.76
N LEU A 154 10.46 -15.66 -1.94
CA LEU A 154 10.91 -16.23 -3.20
C LEU A 154 11.85 -15.25 -3.90
N LYS A 155 12.79 -15.78 -4.69
CA LYS A 155 13.75 -15.00 -5.47
C LYS A 155 13.56 -15.30 -6.95
N ILE A 156 13.34 -14.27 -7.75
CA ILE A 156 13.39 -14.36 -9.20
C ILE A 156 14.78 -13.94 -9.67
N THR A 157 15.34 -14.71 -10.59
CA THR A 157 16.52 -14.31 -11.36
C THR A 157 16.18 -14.32 -12.85
N THR A 158 16.29 -13.18 -13.51
CA THR A 158 16.04 -13.06 -14.95
C THR A 158 17.23 -13.53 -15.78
N LYS A 159 17.02 -13.76 -17.08
CA LYS A 159 18.11 -14.01 -18.05
C LYS A 159 19.14 -12.88 -18.09
N THR A 160 18.72 -11.65 -17.78
CA THR A 160 19.60 -10.47 -17.66
C THR A 160 20.32 -10.39 -16.32
N ARG A 161 20.27 -11.45 -15.50
CA ARG A 161 20.86 -11.55 -14.15
C ARG A 161 20.29 -10.54 -13.14
N ARG A 162 19.09 -10.01 -13.40
CA ARG A 162 18.40 -9.17 -12.41
C ARG A 162 17.75 -10.07 -11.37
N GLU A 163 17.87 -9.64 -10.13
CA GLU A 163 17.37 -10.38 -9.00
C GLU A 163 16.39 -9.54 -8.19
N ILE A 164 15.24 -10.11 -7.88
CA ILE A 164 14.23 -9.52 -7.00
C ILE A 164 13.80 -10.58 -6.00
N LYS A 165 13.74 -10.19 -4.72
CA LYS A 165 13.20 -11.03 -3.64
C LYS A 165 11.85 -10.44 -3.23
N ALA A 166 10.82 -11.28 -3.21
CA ALA A 166 9.46 -10.86 -2.91
C ALA A 166 8.71 -11.95 -2.16
N THR A 167 7.58 -11.58 -1.55
CA THR A 167 6.66 -12.57 -0.99
C THR A 167 5.98 -13.38 -2.10
N PRO A 168 5.52 -14.62 -1.83
CA PRO A 168 4.92 -15.49 -2.84
C PRO A 168 3.71 -14.87 -3.57
N GLU A 169 2.96 -14.00 -2.92
CA GLU A 169 1.78 -13.30 -3.44
C GLU A 169 2.12 -12.03 -4.23
N HIS A 170 3.37 -11.53 -4.20
CA HIS A 170 3.76 -10.34 -4.96
C HIS A 170 3.60 -10.56 -6.47
N PRO A 171 2.79 -9.74 -7.18
CA PRO A 171 2.56 -9.89 -8.60
C PRO A 171 3.69 -9.26 -9.41
N PHE A 172 4.06 -9.92 -10.49
CA PHE A 172 4.92 -9.37 -11.53
C PHE A 172 4.09 -9.15 -12.79
N TYR A 173 4.42 -8.09 -13.51
CA TYR A 173 3.78 -7.80 -14.78
C TYR A 173 4.34 -8.73 -15.87
N THR A 174 3.46 -9.47 -16.52
CA THR A 174 3.73 -10.47 -17.58
C THR A 174 2.93 -10.09 -18.84
N PRO A 175 3.16 -10.73 -20.00
CA PRO A 175 2.29 -10.55 -21.18
C PRO A 175 0.80 -10.82 -20.90
N GLU A 176 0.49 -11.66 -19.92
CA GLU A 176 -0.87 -12.02 -19.48
C GLU A 176 -1.41 -11.10 -18.38
N GLY A 177 -0.65 -10.07 -17.99
CA GLY A 177 -1.00 -9.12 -16.92
C GLY A 177 -0.26 -9.39 -15.61
N MET A 178 -0.86 -8.98 -14.49
CA MET A 178 -0.26 -9.17 -13.16
C MET A 178 -0.42 -10.61 -12.67
N VAL A 179 0.69 -11.33 -12.51
CA VAL A 179 0.70 -12.72 -12.04
C VAL A 179 1.53 -12.83 -10.77
N GLU A 180 0.96 -13.42 -9.73
CA GLU A 180 1.64 -13.68 -8.45
C GLU A 180 2.91 -14.53 -8.65
N LEU A 181 3.97 -14.20 -7.91
CA LEU A 181 5.24 -14.92 -7.99
C LEU A 181 5.08 -16.44 -7.79
N ARG A 182 4.26 -16.89 -6.85
CA ARG A 182 4.00 -18.32 -6.59
C ARG A 182 3.38 -19.08 -7.77
N LYS A 183 2.82 -18.37 -8.76
CA LYS A 183 2.22 -18.92 -9.96
C LYS A 183 3.15 -18.88 -11.18
N LEU A 184 4.27 -18.18 -11.09
CA LEU A 184 5.26 -18.10 -12.17
C LEU A 184 6.09 -19.38 -12.26
N ASN A 185 6.37 -19.79 -13.48
CA ASN A 185 7.19 -20.94 -13.82
C ASN A 185 8.52 -20.50 -14.44
N LEU A 186 9.46 -21.44 -14.50
CA LEU A 186 10.72 -21.22 -15.21
C LEU A 186 10.43 -20.89 -16.68
N ARG A 187 11.07 -19.82 -17.18
CA ARG A 187 10.97 -19.26 -18.54
C ARG A 187 9.76 -18.36 -18.80
N ASP A 188 8.90 -18.14 -17.82
CA ASP A 188 7.87 -17.11 -17.93
C ASP A 188 8.50 -15.73 -18.14
N LYS A 189 7.81 -14.89 -18.91
CA LYS A 189 8.29 -13.55 -19.25
C LYS A 189 7.74 -12.57 -18.23
N ILE A 190 8.64 -11.83 -17.60
CA ILE A 190 8.30 -10.68 -16.78
C ILE A 190 8.80 -9.40 -17.44
N ALA A 191 8.07 -8.31 -17.26
CA ALA A 191 8.49 -7.00 -17.71
C ALA A 191 9.70 -6.52 -16.91
N ILE A 192 10.64 -5.91 -17.61
CA ILE A 192 11.82 -5.28 -17.03
C ILE A 192 11.94 -3.86 -17.57
N TYR A 193 12.31 -2.92 -16.71
CA TYR A 193 12.62 -1.56 -17.14
C TYR A 193 14.10 -1.44 -17.52
N SER A 194 14.42 -1.05 -18.75
CA SER A 194 15.78 -1.12 -19.28
C SER A 194 16.79 -0.25 -18.51
N PHE A 195 16.37 0.88 -17.95
CA PHE A 195 17.25 1.79 -17.22
C PHE A 195 17.23 1.53 -15.71
N GLU A 196 18.38 1.14 -15.14
CA GLU A 196 18.51 0.83 -13.70
C GLU A 196 18.88 2.05 -12.85
N GLY A 197 19.32 3.13 -13.49
CA GLY A 197 19.90 4.29 -12.82
C GLY A 197 21.32 4.04 -12.32
N VAL A 198 21.90 5.08 -11.72
CA VAL A 198 23.22 5.04 -11.09
C VAL A 198 23.11 4.89 -9.57
N SER A 199 24.12 4.32 -8.93
CA SER A 199 24.12 4.22 -7.46
C SER A 199 24.10 5.60 -6.81
N TYR A 200 23.19 5.84 -5.87
CA TYR A 200 23.21 7.07 -5.09
C TYR A 200 24.43 7.14 -4.16
N LYS A 201 25.09 8.30 -4.16
CA LYS A 201 26.07 8.69 -3.15
C LYS A 201 25.65 10.06 -2.61
N LYS A 202 25.59 10.19 -1.27
CA LYS A 202 25.28 11.48 -0.64
C LYS A 202 26.31 12.52 -1.11
N PRO A 203 25.89 13.67 -1.66
CA PRO A 203 26.83 14.71 -2.05
C PRO A 203 27.58 15.23 -0.82
N LEU A 204 28.86 15.54 -1.01
CA LEU A 204 29.63 16.24 0.01
C LEU A 204 29.10 17.68 0.14
N ASN A 205 29.20 18.26 1.33
CA ASN A 205 28.88 19.69 1.55
C ASN A 205 29.92 20.64 0.91
N ARG A 206 30.74 20.13 -0.02
CA ARG A 206 31.74 20.91 -0.74
C ARG A 206 31.09 21.52 -1.97
N VAL A 207 31.18 22.84 -2.09
CA VAL A 207 30.83 23.54 -3.32
C VAL A 207 31.82 23.12 -4.41
N ILE A 208 31.31 22.54 -5.50
CA ILE A 208 32.13 22.14 -6.65
C ILE A 208 32.26 23.31 -7.63
N ILE A 209 31.17 24.05 -7.82
CA ILE A 209 31.04 25.26 -8.65
C ILE A 209 30.05 26.18 -7.93
N ASP A 210 30.35 27.48 -7.90
CA ASP A 210 29.42 28.51 -7.45
C ASP A 210 28.98 29.46 -8.59
N GLU A 211 28.16 30.45 -8.26
CA GLU A 211 27.67 31.44 -9.22
C GLU A 211 28.80 32.24 -9.89
N LYS A 212 29.89 32.52 -9.15
CA LYS A 212 31.04 33.27 -9.68
C LYS A 212 31.79 32.45 -10.71
N ASP A 213 31.95 31.15 -10.46
CA ASP A 213 32.55 30.21 -11.41
C ASP A 213 31.74 30.17 -12.72
N VAL A 214 30.42 30.04 -12.62
CA VAL A 214 29.51 30.02 -13.79
C VAL A 214 29.57 31.34 -14.55
N ARG A 215 29.44 32.48 -13.86
CA ARG A 215 29.54 33.81 -14.49
C ARG A 215 30.90 34.03 -15.14
N GLY A 216 31.97 33.49 -14.55
CA GLY A 216 33.31 33.52 -15.12
C GLY A 216 33.40 32.76 -16.45
N VAL A 217 32.80 31.57 -16.52
CA VAL A 217 32.74 30.78 -17.77
C VAL A 217 31.87 31.46 -18.82
N LEU A 218 30.69 31.97 -18.44
CA LEU A 218 29.78 32.66 -19.38
C LEU A 218 30.42 33.92 -19.97
N LYS A 219 31.10 34.73 -19.16
CA LYS A 219 31.87 35.89 -19.63
C LYS A 219 32.96 35.49 -20.62
N LYS A 220 33.70 34.40 -20.35
CA LYS A 220 34.72 33.87 -21.28
C LYS A 220 34.11 33.38 -22.60
N ALA A 221 32.87 32.89 -22.55
CA ALA A 221 32.11 32.49 -23.74
C ALA A 221 31.42 33.65 -24.46
N GLY A 222 31.59 34.91 -24.01
CA GLY A 222 30.95 36.08 -24.60
C GLY A 222 29.45 36.22 -24.29
N ILE A 223 28.93 35.41 -23.38
CA ILE A 223 27.54 35.44 -22.93
C ILE A 223 27.47 36.36 -21.71
N LYS A 224 26.74 37.48 -21.84
CA LYS A 224 26.55 38.46 -20.75
C LYS A 224 25.47 38.00 -19.78
#